data_AF-A0A0Q9YIT3-F1
#
_entry.id   AF-A0A0Q9YIT3-F1
#
_cell.length_a   1.000
_cell.length_b   1.000
_cell.length_c   1.000
_cell.angle_alpha   90.00
_cell.angle_beta   90.00
_cell.angle_gamma   90.00
#
_symmetry.space_group_name_H-M   'P 1'
#
loop_
_entity.id
_entity.type
_entity.pdbx_description
1 polymer ?
#
loop_
_entity_poly.entity_id
_entity_poly.type
_entity_poly.pdbx_seq_one_letter_code
_entity_poly.pdbx_strand_id
1 'polypeptide(L)'
;MSHQYIEEKVNIDQYPLLDEANLAVAGTQISLGDLHGNAQKLLYTLTRHGFIDITKDDYTTFAKLYRKTLLNAEDIKKFKILLTRINVKPEAKKALLRLIGDVTADRGTNDYFTLQLLKKLRDKGVSVVNLISNHDAEFIQPYETGKGFDTSRLGPQANSAANLQRLLDLNLISKAELKELIDAYKPTLRALDYSLNEAKDKITIYSHGVIGLENINYIAEALEMKDVHCDENTPAIEMAIIIEEINARFADHVKNNTVTALLKLDKVDTDAINGKYPIDAKAFPFAHLVWNRKAHGLKRPEHMNFAHGHDMNDKTINNIFNLDNILGKALSYHTGIYNILCSNETTLRAQLEAEEVIPGPIVQPEAEVVIPTATLEDKQPMLNVIEDYQPKPIVKIVSPSNEESFDEELEQEWEKIDATPEVASVPTSTGWMSSLSNWWWGPAKQEEAKPVATSARMSLPTQIKSTEEKPSKHYQQSQSIIDAYGLKEDQVAVDKYGVPLQKVDMSQSLRIVPSSTLTFDYQSSKSVEKTQPVETKTVQYTTALVCK
;
A
#
# COMPACT_ATOMS: atom_id res chain seq x y z
N MET A 1 -13.48 18.69 -20.85
CA MET A 1 -14.09 18.05 -19.66
C MET A 1 -13.20 18.30 -18.45
N SER A 2 -13.78 18.49 -17.28
CA SER A 2 -13.11 18.91 -16.05
C SER A 2 -12.87 17.74 -15.11
N HIS A 3 -11.77 17.79 -14.37
CA HIS A 3 -11.59 16.96 -13.19
C HIS A 3 -12.70 17.28 -12.17
N GLN A 4 -13.24 16.25 -11.54
CA GLN A 4 -14.13 16.40 -10.40
C GLN A 4 -13.38 15.95 -9.16
N TYR A 5 -12.94 16.92 -8.36
CA TYR A 5 -12.42 16.66 -7.03
C TYR A 5 -13.61 16.49 -6.08
N ILE A 6 -13.73 15.31 -5.49
CA ILE A 6 -14.81 14.97 -4.57
C ILE A 6 -14.23 15.03 -3.18
N GLU A 7 -14.90 15.72 -2.26
CA GLU A 7 -14.53 15.79 -0.86
C GLU A 7 -15.79 15.63 -0.01
N GLU A 8 -15.86 14.56 0.77
CA GLU A 8 -17.03 14.26 1.58
C GLU A 8 -16.67 13.56 2.89
N LYS A 9 -17.47 13.77 3.92
CA LYS A 9 -17.29 13.07 5.19
C LYS A 9 -17.97 11.70 5.13
N VAL A 10 -17.21 10.64 5.35
CA VAL A 10 -17.68 9.26 5.27
C VAL A 10 -17.33 8.46 6.52
N ASN A 11 -17.92 7.27 6.64
CA ASN A 11 -17.48 6.22 7.55
C ASN A 11 -17.23 4.94 6.74
N ILE A 12 -15.97 4.52 6.61
CA ILE A 12 -15.60 3.37 5.78
C ILE A 12 -16.01 2.01 6.39
N ASP A 13 -16.39 1.96 7.67
CA ASP A 13 -17.00 0.75 8.26
C ASP A 13 -18.47 0.57 7.89
N GLN A 14 -19.11 1.60 7.35
CA GLN A 14 -20.49 1.55 6.90
C GLN A 14 -20.53 1.26 5.40
N TYR A 15 -21.55 0.49 5.00
CA TYR A 15 -21.80 0.23 3.59
C TYR A 15 -22.03 1.57 2.85
N PRO A 16 -21.28 1.87 1.78
CA PRO A 16 -21.36 3.16 1.10
C PRO A 16 -22.70 3.35 0.40
N LEU A 17 -23.11 4.62 0.28
CA LEU A 17 -24.06 5.02 -0.75
C LEU A 17 -23.34 5.01 -2.10
N LEU A 18 -24.03 4.58 -3.14
CA LEU A 18 -23.47 4.55 -4.50
C LEU A 18 -23.30 5.98 -5.01
N ASP A 19 -22.14 6.28 -5.60
CA ASP A 19 -21.89 7.55 -6.28
C ASP A 19 -22.32 7.42 -7.75
N GLU A 20 -23.61 7.64 -8.01
CA GLU A 20 -24.20 7.50 -9.35
C GLU A 20 -23.59 8.44 -10.40
N ALA A 21 -22.99 9.56 -9.96
CA ALA A 21 -22.35 10.52 -10.85
C ALA A 21 -20.95 10.07 -11.30
N ASN A 22 -20.28 9.21 -10.51
CA ASN A 22 -18.90 8.80 -10.72
C ASN A 22 -18.76 7.27 -10.66
N LEU A 23 -19.61 6.57 -11.42
CA LEU A 23 -19.53 5.12 -11.56
C LEU A 23 -18.34 4.69 -12.43
N ALA A 24 -17.75 3.55 -12.10
CA ALA A 24 -16.71 2.89 -12.86
C ALA A 24 -17.29 2.31 -14.17
N VAL A 25 -17.48 3.18 -15.15
CA VAL A 25 -17.95 2.85 -16.50
C VAL A 25 -16.89 3.24 -17.54
N ALA A 26 -17.20 3.00 -18.81
CA ALA A 26 -16.27 3.27 -19.91
C ALA A 26 -15.81 4.73 -19.94
N GLY A 27 -14.49 4.92 -19.95
CA GLY A 27 -13.86 6.24 -20.00
C GLY A 27 -13.69 6.93 -18.64
N THR A 28 -14.26 6.38 -17.56
CA THR A 28 -14.11 6.95 -16.23
C THR A 28 -12.78 6.53 -15.59
N GLN A 29 -12.06 7.50 -15.05
CA GLN A 29 -10.89 7.30 -14.20
C GLN A 29 -11.20 7.75 -12.78
N ILE A 30 -10.90 6.91 -11.80
CA ILE A 30 -11.07 7.21 -10.37
C ILE A 30 -9.70 7.10 -9.71
N SER A 31 -9.20 8.21 -9.21
CA SER A 31 -7.92 8.29 -8.51
C SER A 31 -8.17 8.42 -7.01
N LEU A 32 -7.77 7.38 -6.27
CA LEU A 32 -7.81 7.32 -4.81
C LEU A 32 -6.44 7.73 -4.27
N GLY A 33 -6.44 8.68 -3.33
CA GLY A 33 -5.24 9.07 -2.59
C GLY A 33 -4.63 7.95 -1.73
N ASP A 34 -3.81 8.33 -0.76
CA ASP A 34 -3.09 7.39 0.13
C ASP A 34 -4.04 6.34 0.72
N LEU A 35 -3.74 5.07 0.43
CA LEU A 35 -4.59 3.96 0.87
C LEU A 35 -4.33 3.59 2.33
N HIS A 36 -3.16 3.94 2.87
CA HIS A 36 -2.68 3.60 4.21
C HIS A 36 -2.69 2.09 4.49
N GLY A 37 -2.45 1.26 3.48
CA GLY A 37 -2.56 -0.20 3.58
C GLY A 37 -3.95 -0.68 3.98
N ASN A 38 -4.97 0.18 3.84
CA ASN A 38 -6.30 -0.05 4.41
C ASN A 38 -7.25 -0.72 3.41
N ALA A 39 -7.34 -2.05 3.48
CA ALA A 39 -8.24 -2.82 2.64
C ALA A 39 -9.74 -2.47 2.81
N GLN A 40 -10.16 -1.95 3.96
CA GLN A 40 -11.53 -1.47 4.19
C GLN A 40 -11.80 -0.20 3.38
N LYS A 41 -10.85 0.74 3.31
CA LYS A 41 -10.92 1.93 2.46
C LYS A 41 -10.98 1.54 0.98
N LEU A 42 -10.15 0.58 0.55
CA LEU A 42 -10.21 0.05 -0.82
C LEU A 42 -11.59 -0.55 -1.12
N LEU A 43 -12.11 -1.43 -0.25
CA LEU A 43 -13.42 -2.05 -0.45
C LEU A 43 -14.55 -1.01 -0.48
N TYR A 44 -14.48 0.02 0.38
CA TYR A 44 -15.40 1.16 0.37
C TYR A 44 -15.42 1.84 -0.99
N THR A 45 -14.25 2.25 -1.52
CA THR A 45 -14.12 2.90 -2.83
C THR A 45 -14.65 2.01 -3.95
N LEU A 46 -14.27 0.73 -3.98
CA LEU A 46 -14.71 -0.21 -5.02
C LEU A 46 -16.23 -0.36 -5.04
N THR A 47 -16.86 -0.41 -3.87
CA THR A 47 -18.32 -0.55 -3.75
C THR A 47 -19.03 0.75 -4.11
N ARG A 48 -18.55 1.88 -3.56
CA ARG A 48 -19.12 3.22 -3.78
C ARG A 48 -19.15 3.62 -5.25
N HIS A 49 -18.08 3.32 -5.98
CA HIS A 49 -17.96 3.69 -7.38
C HIS A 49 -18.35 2.57 -8.34
N GLY A 50 -18.95 1.49 -7.85
CA GLY A 50 -19.47 0.43 -8.73
C GLY A 50 -18.38 -0.34 -9.48
N PHE A 51 -17.17 -0.46 -8.95
CA PHE A 51 -16.22 -1.46 -9.45
C PHE A 51 -16.70 -2.88 -9.12
N ILE A 52 -17.34 -3.03 -7.96
CA ILE A 52 -17.83 -4.31 -7.46
C ILE A 52 -19.27 -4.22 -6.96
N ASP A 53 -19.94 -5.38 -6.92
CA ASP A 53 -21.13 -5.63 -6.12
C ASP A 53 -20.75 -6.51 -4.92
N ILE A 54 -21.15 -6.06 -3.74
CA ILE A 54 -21.06 -6.79 -2.48
C ILE A 54 -22.34 -6.51 -1.69
N THR A 55 -22.85 -7.51 -0.97
CA THR A 55 -24.03 -7.30 -0.12
C THR A 55 -23.67 -6.47 1.12
N LYS A 56 -24.64 -5.75 1.69
CA LYS A 56 -24.44 -5.02 2.95
C LYS A 56 -23.98 -5.92 4.10
N ASP A 57 -24.47 -7.16 4.14
CA ASP A 57 -24.11 -8.14 5.16
C ASP A 57 -22.68 -8.66 4.98
N ASP A 58 -22.27 -8.98 3.74
CA ASP A 58 -20.89 -9.36 3.45
C ASP A 58 -19.94 -8.19 3.72
N TYR A 59 -20.28 -6.95 3.34
CA TYR A 59 -19.48 -5.77 3.66
C TYR A 59 -19.30 -5.59 5.18
N THR A 60 -20.39 -5.71 5.94
CA THR A 60 -20.36 -5.65 7.42
C THR A 60 -19.51 -6.77 8.00
N THR A 61 -19.55 -7.96 7.39
CA THR A 61 -18.73 -9.10 7.79
C THR A 61 -17.25 -8.83 7.53
N PHE A 62 -16.91 -8.23 6.38
CA PHE A 62 -15.54 -7.81 6.09
C PHE A 62 -15.05 -6.76 7.08
N ALA A 63 -15.84 -5.72 7.37
CA ALA A 63 -15.46 -4.68 8.33
C ALA A 63 -15.16 -5.25 9.73
N LYS A 64 -15.98 -6.22 10.20
CA LYS A 64 -15.71 -6.93 11.47
C LYS A 64 -14.43 -7.75 11.42
N LEU A 65 -14.15 -8.40 10.29
CA LEU A 65 -12.94 -9.17 10.08
C LEU A 65 -11.70 -8.28 10.05
N TYR A 66 -11.78 -7.17 9.33
CA TYR A 66 -10.71 -6.19 9.15
C TYR A 66 -10.27 -5.54 10.46
N ARG A 67 -11.19 -5.40 11.44
CA ARG A 67 -10.89 -4.87 12.78
C ARG A 67 -10.18 -5.85 13.70
N LYS A 68 -9.97 -7.10 13.29
CA LYS A 68 -9.23 -8.08 14.11
C LYS A 68 -7.74 -7.82 14.04
N THR A 69 -7.12 -7.72 15.21
CA THR A 69 -5.65 -7.63 15.34
C THR A 69 -4.98 -8.94 14.96
N LEU A 70 -5.58 -10.08 15.33
CA LEU A 70 -5.05 -11.42 15.06
C LEU A 70 -6.04 -12.24 14.25
N LEU A 71 -5.57 -12.79 13.12
CA LEU A 71 -6.33 -13.69 12.27
C LEU A 71 -5.95 -15.15 12.55
N ASN A 72 -6.94 -16.04 12.50
CA ASN A 72 -6.74 -17.48 12.55
C ASN A 72 -7.22 -18.15 11.24
N ALA A 73 -7.11 -19.48 11.15
CA ALA A 73 -7.50 -20.23 9.95
C ALA A 73 -8.98 -20.04 9.56
N GLU A 74 -9.90 -19.96 10.53
CA GLU A 74 -11.31 -19.74 10.27
C GLU A 74 -11.58 -18.33 9.74
N ASP A 75 -10.82 -17.33 10.21
CA ASP A 75 -10.89 -15.96 9.73
C ASP A 75 -10.42 -15.84 8.27
N ILE A 76 -9.31 -16.50 7.91
CA ILE A 76 -8.83 -16.59 6.53
C ILE A 76 -9.85 -17.32 5.65
N LYS A 77 -10.44 -18.42 6.13
CA LYS A 77 -11.48 -19.14 5.41
C LYS A 77 -12.72 -18.28 5.17
N LYS A 78 -13.19 -17.55 6.18
CA LYS A 78 -14.31 -16.60 6.07
C LYS A 78 -14.02 -15.52 5.04
N PHE A 79 -12.81 -14.95 5.05
CA PHE A 79 -12.42 -13.97 4.04
C PHE A 79 -12.44 -14.57 2.63
N LYS A 80 -11.86 -15.76 2.43
CA LYS A 80 -11.85 -16.43 1.12
C LYS A 80 -13.27 -16.66 0.61
N ILE A 81 -14.19 -17.11 1.47
CA ILE A 81 -15.62 -17.26 1.11
C ILE A 81 -16.22 -15.91 0.71
N LEU A 82 -16.00 -14.86 1.49
CA LEU A 82 -16.48 -13.51 1.20
C LEU A 82 -15.97 -13.01 -0.16
N LEU A 83 -14.69 -13.22 -0.44
CA LEU A 83 -14.06 -12.83 -1.71
C LEU A 83 -14.73 -13.51 -2.92
N THR A 84 -15.24 -14.74 -2.78
CA THR A 84 -16.00 -15.40 -3.86
C THR A 84 -17.36 -14.78 -4.13
N ARG A 85 -17.95 -14.10 -3.13
CA ARG A 85 -19.27 -13.44 -3.23
C ARG A 85 -19.21 -12.00 -3.74
N ILE A 86 -18.04 -11.38 -3.67
CA ILE A 86 -17.80 -10.10 -4.35
C ILE A 86 -17.82 -10.35 -5.86
N ASN A 87 -18.65 -9.60 -6.59
CA ASN A 87 -18.69 -9.65 -8.05
C ASN A 87 -18.06 -8.39 -8.62
N VAL A 88 -17.19 -8.52 -9.62
CA VAL A 88 -16.67 -7.36 -10.35
C VAL A 88 -17.65 -7.02 -11.46
N LYS A 89 -18.09 -5.76 -11.55
CA LYS A 89 -19.06 -5.34 -12.56
C LYS A 89 -18.46 -5.40 -13.96
N PRO A 90 -19.19 -5.89 -14.98
CA PRO A 90 -18.70 -5.91 -16.36
C PRO A 90 -18.26 -4.54 -16.88
N GLU A 91 -18.97 -3.48 -16.49
CA GLU A 91 -18.73 -2.09 -16.90
C GLU A 91 -17.39 -1.57 -16.36
N ALA A 92 -17.00 -2.01 -15.17
CA ALA A 92 -15.79 -1.58 -14.48
C ALA A 92 -14.49 -1.96 -15.20
N LYS A 93 -14.54 -2.94 -16.12
CA LYS A 93 -13.39 -3.33 -16.95
C LYS A 93 -12.94 -2.23 -17.92
N LYS A 94 -13.82 -1.27 -18.18
CA LYS A 94 -13.57 -0.13 -19.09
C LYS A 94 -13.24 1.16 -18.32
N ALA A 95 -13.21 1.08 -17.00
CA ALA A 95 -12.79 2.15 -16.11
C ALA A 95 -11.34 1.93 -15.68
N LEU A 96 -10.70 3.00 -15.21
CA LEU A 96 -9.38 2.97 -14.59
C LEU A 96 -9.50 3.27 -13.09
N LEU A 97 -8.97 2.37 -12.26
CA LEU A 97 -8.68 2.66 -10.86
C LEU A 97 -7.20 3.05 -10.72
N ARG A 98 -6.94 4.26 -10.26
CA ARG A 98 -5.59 4.74 -9.93
C ARG A 98 -5.45 4.83 -8.42
N LEU A 99 -4.44 4.17 -7.90
CA LEU A 99 -4.03 4.24 -6.50
C LEU A 99 -2.78 5.12 -6.44
N ILE A 100 -2.87 6.23 -5.72
CA ILE A 100 -1.82 7.25 -5.68
C ILE A 100 -0.61 6.78 -4.85
N GLY A 101 -0.80 5.81 -3.96
CA GLY A 101 0.27 5.15 -3.24
C GLY A 101 -0.17 4.62 -1.89
N ASP A 102 0.82 4.18 -1.12
CA ASP A 102 0.66 3.64 0.23
C ASP A 102 -0.34 2.49 0.28
N VAL A 103 -0.25 1.63 -0.75
CA VAL A 103 -1.15 0.49 -0.96
C VAL A 103 -0.78 -0.69 -0.07
N THR A 104 0.51 -0.89 0.18
CA THR A 104 1.04 -1.99 0.99
C THR A 104 2.06 -1.50 2.02
N ALA A 105 2.37 -2.33 3.03
CA ALA A 105 3.32 -2.03 4.10
C ALA A 105 3.09 -0.70 4.81
N ASP A 106 1.84 -0.39 5.12
CA ASP A 106 1.43 0.77 5.93
C ASP A 106 0.68 0.34 7.22
N ARG A 107 0.02 1.26 7.91
CA ARG A 107 -0.64 1.14 9.22
C ARG A 107 -1.92 0.30 9.19
N GLY A 108 -2.44 -0.02 8.00
CA GLY A 108 -3.59 -0.90 7.83
C GLY A 108 -3.44 -2.26 8.52
N THR A 109 -4.52 -3.03 8.58
CA THR A 109 -4.53 -4.27 9.37
C THR A 109 -3.65 -5.37 8.75
N ASN A 110 -3.78 -5.65 7.46
CA ASN A 110 -3.07 -6.77 6.82
C ASN A 110 -3.04 -6.65 5.30
N ASP A 111 -1.85 -6.67 4.70
CA ASP A 111 -1.67 -6.56 3.24
C ASP A 111 -2.31 -7.72 2.46
N TYR A 112 -2.50 -8.87 3.11
CA TYR A 112 -3.18 -10.01 2.50
C TYR A 112 -4.58 -9.65 1.97
N PHE A 113 -5.34 -8.81 2.69
CA PHE A 113 -6.66 -8.38 2.23
C PHE A 113 -6.58 -7.47 1.02
N THR A 114 -5.67 -6.48 1.05
CA THR A 114 -5.46 -5.53 -0.05
C THR A 114 -5.04 -6.29 -1.31
N LEU A 115 -4.03 -7.14 -1.22
CA LEU A 115 -3.50 -7.90 -2.35
C LEU A 115 -4.54 -8.84 -2.97
N GLN A 116 -5.41 -9.45 -2.15
CA GLN A 116 -6.47 -10.34 -2.64
C GLN A 116 -7.56 -9.56 -3.40
N LEU A 117 -7.92 -8.35 -2.96
CA LEU A 117 -8.82 -7.47 -3.70
C LEU A 117 -8.20 -7.05 -5.03
N LEU A 118 -6.93 -6.62 -5.04
CA LEU A 118 -6.22 -6.24 -6.26
C LEU A 118 -6.09 -7.40 -7.24
N LYS A 119 -5.73 -8.60 -6.75
CA LYS A 119 -5.70 -9.82 -7.57
C LYS A 119 -7.05 -10.11 -8.20
N LYS A 120 -8.14 -9.98 -7.43
CA LYS A 120 -9.50 -10.20 -7.95
C LYS A 120 -9.87 -9.21 -9.06
N LEU A 121 -9.51 -7.92 -8.93
CA LEU A 121 -9.71 -6.92 -9.98
C LEU A 121 -8.94 -7.27 -11.25
N ARG A 122 -7.64 -7.60 -11.12
CA ARG A 122 -6.79 -8.02 -12.23
C ARG A 122 -7.34 -9.26 -12.93
N ASP A 123 -7.68 -10.30 -12.17
CA ASP A 123 -8.22 -11.56 -12.70
C ASP A 123 -9.57 -11.37 -13.42
N LYS A 124 -10.25 -10.24 -13.20
CA LYS A 124 -11.49 -9.85 -13.88
C LYS A 124 -11.28 -8.79 -14.97
N GLY A 125 -10.04 -8.38 -15.22
CA GLY A 125 -9.68 -7.45 -16.30
C GLY A 125 -10.03 -5.99 -15.99
N VAL A 126 -10.05 -5.59 -14.72
CA VAL A 126 -10.14 -4.17 -14.35
C VAL A 126 -8.74 -3.55 -14.45
N SER A 127 -8.65 -2.41 -15.13
CA SER A 127 -7.42 -1.64 -15.22
C SER A 127 -7.11 -0.98 -13.88
N VAL A 128 -5.99 -1.37 -13.27
CA VAL A 128 -5.50 -0.81 -12.02
C VAL A 128 -4.08 -0.29 -12.22
N VAL A 129 -3.85 0.96 -11.84
CA VAL A 129 -2.52 1.57 -11.74
C VAL A 129 -2.22 1.82 -10.27
N ASN A 130 -1.03 1.44 -9.81
CA ASN A 130 -0.51 1.80 -8.50
C ASN A 130 0.76 2.63 -8.69
N LEU A 131 0.77 3.87 -8.20
CA LEU A 131 1.98 4.67 -8.20
C LEU A 131 2.89 4.20 -7.07
N ILE A 132 4.17 4.03 -7.35
CA ILE A 132 5.15 3.62 -6.34
C ILE A 132 5.21 4.66 -5.22
N SER A 133 5.13 4.19 -3.99
CA SER A 133 5.21 4.98 -2.77
C SER A 133 6.38 4.56 -1.88
N ASN A 134 6.61 5.30 -0.78
CA ASN A 134 7.62 4.92 0.20
C ASN A 134 7.23 3.62 0.91
N HIS A 135 5.95 3.45 1.25
CA HIS A 135 5.44 2.22 1.85
C HIS A 135 5.46 1.05 0.86
N ASP A 136 5.06 1.26 -0.40
CA ASP A 136 5.14 0.22 -1.43
C ASP A 136 6.58 -0.24 -1.70
N ALA A 137 7.57 0.67 -1.66
CA ALA A 137 8.98 0.31 -1.76
C ALA A 137 9.45 -0.57 -0.59
N GLU A 138 8.95 -0.30 0.62
CA GLU A 138 9.22 -1.08 1.83
C GLU A 138 8.55 -2.46 1.80
N PHE A 139 7.42 -2.60 1.11
CA PHE A 139 6.80 -3.89 0.82
C PHE A 139 7.59 -4.69 -0.23
N ILE A 140 8.06 -4.03 -1.29
CA ILE A 140 8.80 -4.67 -2.39
C ILE A 140 10.19 -5.15 -1.92
N GLN A 141 10.88 -4.38 -1.08
CA GLN A 141 12.23 -4.68 -0.62
C GLN A 141 12.43 -6.09 -0.05
N PRO A 142 11.64 -6.57 0.94
CA PRO A 142 11.81 -7.91 1.48
C PRO A 142 11.57 -8.98 0.42
N TYR A 143 10.65 -8.76 -0.53
CA TYR A 143 10.44 -9.66 -1.65
C TYR A 143 11.66 -9.74 -2.58
N GLU A 144 12.23 -8.59 -2.97
CA GLU A 144 13.42 -8.55 -3.84
C GLU A 144 14.67 -9.13 -3.17
N THR A 145 14.78 -9.00 -1.85
CA THR A 145 15.96 -9.42 -1.07
C THR A 145 15.81 -10.78 -0.39
N GLY A 146 14.65 -11.42 -0.49
CA GLY A 146 14.35 -12.69 0.19
C GLY A 146 14.25 -12.59 1.72
N LYS A 147 13.98 -11.40 2.25
CA LYS A 147 13.78 -11.13 3.68
C LYS A 147 12.30 -11.26 4.07
N GLY A 148 12.01 -11.27 5.37
CA GLY A 148 10.64 -11.23 5.89
C GLY A 148 10.02 -9.83 5.76
N PHE A 149 8.69 -9.76 5.67
CA PHE A 149 7.96 -8.48 5.59
C PHE A 149 7.86 -7.74 6.94
N ASP A 150 8.43 -8.30 8.01
CA ASP A 150 8.52 -7.71 9.35
C ASP A 150 9.79 -6.87 9.58
N THR A 151 10.63 -6.68 8.55
CA THR A 151 11.91 -5.95 8.66
C THR A 151 11.90 -4.54 8.06
N SER A 152 10.75 -3.86 8.03
CA SER A 152 10.63 -2.53 7.41
C SER A 152 11.38 -1.44 8.20
N ARG A 153 11.93 -0.47 7.48
CA ARG A 153 12.53 0.75 8.04
C ARG A 153 11.50 1.69 8.68
N LEU A 154 10.23 1.55 8.30
CA LEU A 154 9.12 2.36 8.80
C LEU A 154 8.58 1.85 10.15
N GLY A 155 9.08 0.71 10.64
CA GLY A 155 8.73 0.16 11.94
C GLY A 155 7.21 -0.06 12.07
N PRO A 156 6.57 0.44 13.15
CA PRO A 156 5.12 0.28 13.37
C PRO A 156 4.24 0.85 12.25
N GLN A 157 4.78 1.79 11.46
CA GLN A 157 4.03 2.36 10.34
C GLN A 157 3.84 1.36 9.20
N ALA A 158 4.49 0.19 9.21
CA ALA A 158 4.33 -0.88 8.23
C ALA A 158 3.60 -2.13 8.78
N ASN A 159 2.70 -1.93 9.73
CA ASN A 159 1.99 -3.00 10.44
C ASN A 159 1.26 -4.01 9.52
N SER A 160 0.67 -3.55 8.41
CA SER A 160 -0.04 -4.41 7.45
C SER A 160 0.87 -5.48 6.82
N ALA A 161 2.13 -5.14 6.54
CA ALA A 161 3.13 -6.06 6.02
C ALA A 161 3.63 -7.03 7.09
N ALA A 162 3.87 -6.56 8.31
CA ALA A 162 4.21 -7.41 9.44
C ALA A 162 3.10 -8.46 9.73
N ASN A 163 1.84 -8.07 9.60
CA ASN A 163 0.71 -8.98 9.76
C ASN A 163 0.57 -9.96 8.58
N LEU A 164 0.98 -9.60 7.37
CA LEU A 164 1.12 -10.55 6.27
C LEU A 164 2.21 -11.59 6.57
N GLN A 165 3.38 -11.15 7.07
CA GLN A 165 4.46 -12.06 7.49
C GLN A 165 3.95 -13.05 8.54
N ARG A 166 3.16 -12.59 9.51
CA ARG A 166 2.57 -13.46 10.53
C ARG A 166 1.68 -14.56 9.94
N LEU A 167 0.93 -14.29 8.87
CA LEU A 167 0.12 -15.33 8.22
C LEU A 167 1.00 -16.42 7.59
N LEU A 168 2.17 -16.05 7.05
CA LEU A 168 3.15 -17.00 6.52
C LEU A 168 3.79 -17.83 7.63
N ASP A 169 4.22 -17.17 8.72
CA ASP A 169 4.85 -17.82 9.88
C ASP A 169 3.92 -18.85 10.53
N LEU A 170 2.62 -18.54 10.58
CA LEU A 170 1.58 -19.43 11.11
C LEU A 170 1.04 -20.45 10.08
N ASN A 171 1.58 -20.48 8.86
CA ASN A 171 1.11 -21.32 7.75
C ASN A 171 -0.39 -21.16 7.44
N LEU A 172 -0.95 -19.98 7.70
CA LEU A 172 -2.34 -19.65 7.35
C LEU A 172 -2.50 -19.34 5.86
N ILE A 173 -1.41 -18.91 5.23
CA ILE A 173 -1.27 -18.78 3.78
C ILE A 173 0.06 -19.40 3.35
N SER A 174 0.15 -19.85 2.09
CA SER A 174 1.37 -20.45 1.56
C SER A 174 2.26 -19.43 0.86
N LYS A 175 3.56 -19.73 0.72
CA LYS A 175 4.48 -18.93 -0.12
C LYS A 175 4.07 -18.91 -1.59
N ALA A 176 3.45 -19.98 -2.10
CA ALA A 176 2.94 -20.02 -3.45
C ALA A 176 1.77 -19.05 -3.64
N GLU A 177 0.83 -19.03 -2.68
CA GLU A 177 -0.28 -18.07 -2.65
C GLU A 177 0.25 -16.63 -2.57
N LEU A 178 1.24 -16.35 -1.72
CA LEU A 178 1.90 -15.05 -1.70
C LEU A 178 2.51 -14.70 -3.07
N LYS A 179 3.23 -15.62 -3.70
CA LYS A 179 3.82 -15.37 -5.02
C LYS A 179 2.77 -14.97 -6.05
N GLU A 180 1.62 -15.65 -6.08
CA GLU A 180 0.51 -15.29 -6.98
C GLU A 180 -0.04 -13.87 -6.71
N LEU A 181 -0.07 -13.46 -5.44
CA LEU A 181 -0.49 -12.11 -5.05
C LEU A 181 0.53 -11.05 -5.50
N ILE A 182 1.83 -11.32 -5.32
CA ILE A 182 2.90 -10.42 -5.78
C ILE A 182 2.91 -10.33 -7.32
N ASP A 183 2.73 -11.45 -8.02
CA ASP A 183 2.62 -11.49 -9.48
C ASP A 183 1.38 -10.72 -9.97
N ALA A 184 0.36 -10.52 -9.12
CA ALA A 184 -0.80 -9.68 -9.40
C ALA A 184 -0.58 -8.21 -9.15
N TYR A 185 0.18 -7.89 -8.12
CA TYR A 185 0.47 -6.53 -7.70
C TYR A 185 1.53 -5.87 -8.61
N LYS A 186 2.67 -6.53 -8.85
CA LYS A 186 3.80 -5.92 -9.57
C LYS A 186 3.45 -5.28 -10.92
N PRO A 187 2.63 -5.88 -11.80
CA PRO A 187 2.30 -5.25 -13.08
C PRO A 187 1.51 -3.94 -13.00
N THR A 188 0.89 -3.63 -11.86
CA THR A 188 0.15 -2.38 -11.66
C THR A 188 1.08 -1.21 -11.32
N LEU A 189 2.31 -1.48 -10.89
CA LEU A 189 3.27 -0.46 -10.45
C LEU A 189 3.69 0.49 -11.58
N ARG A 190 3.70 1.78 -11.27
CA ARG A 190 4.18 2.86 -12.14
C ARG A 190 5.00 3.85 -11.33
N ALA A 191 5.96 4.51 -11.97
CA ALA A 191 6.71 5.60 -11.33
C ALA A 191 5.87 6.88 -11.32
N LEU A 192 5.27 7.19 -12.46
CA LEU A 192 4.37 8.32 -12.69
C LEU A 192 3.18 7.81 -13.49
N ASP A 193 2.05 8.50 -13.47
CA ASP A 193 0.97 8.28 -14.43
C ASP A 193 0.47 9.61 -14.96
N TYR A 194 -0.37 9.58 -16.00
CA TYR A 194 -0.94 10.78 -16.57
C TYR A 194 -2.34 10.58 -17.12
N SER A 195 -3.02 11.69 -17.40
CA SER A 195 -4.20 11.74 -18.24
C SER A 195 -4.13 12.95 -19.18
N LEU A 196 -4.68 12.78 -20.38
CA LEU A 196 -4.81 13.83 -21.38
C LEU A 196 -6.27 14.22 -21.51
N ASN A 197 -6.52 15.52 -21.56
CA ASN A 197 -7.83 16.02 -21.95
C ASN A 197 -8.16 15.63 -23.41
N GLU A 198 -9.42 15.81 -23.80
CA GLU A 198 -9.92 15.43 -25.12
C GLU A 198 -9.14 16.10 -26.28
N ALA A 199 -8.75 17.37 -26.11
CA ALA A 199 -7.97 18.11 -27.11
C ALA A 199 -6.47 17.76 -27.13
N LYS A 200 -6.00 16.99 -26.14
CA LYS A 200 -4.60 16.60 -25.95
C LYS A 200 -3.62 17.77 -25.82
N ASP A 201 -4.12 18.93 -25.38
CA ASP A 201 -3.34 20.14 -25.13
C ASP A 201 -3.11 20.40 -23.63
N LYS A 202 -3.78 19.63 -22.75
CA LYS A 202 -3.60 19.65 -21.31
C LYS A 202 -3.35 18.26 -20.76
N ILE A 203 -2.38 18.18 -19.83
CA ILE A 203 -1.99 16.96 -19.12
C ILE A 203 -2.24 17.11 -17.62
N THR A 204 -2.68 16.04 -16.97
CA THR A 204 -2.59 15.85 -15.53
C THR A 204 -1.53 14.81 -15.25
N ILE A 205 -0.60 15.13 -14.35
CA ILE A 205 0.50 14.25 -13.95
C ILE A 205 0.20 13.74 -12.54
N TYR A 206 0.30 12.43 -12.37
CA TYR A 206 0.04 11.75 -11.10
C TYR A 206 1.34 11.19 -10.52
N SER A 207 1.59 11.45 -9.24
CA SER A 207 2.72 10.92 -8.47
C SER A 207 2.28 10.59 -7.04
N HIS A 208 3.06 9.78 -6.32
CA HIS A 208 2.82 9.59 -4.88
C HIS A 208 3.24 10.84 -4.10
N GLY A 209 4.54 11.14 -4.07
CA GLY A 209 5.07 12.33 -3.42
C GLY A 209 4.85 13.60 -4.24
N VAL A 210 5.08 14.76 -3.61
CA VAL A 210 4.95 16.07 -4.25
C VAL A 210 6.10 16.27 -5.24
N ILE A 211 5.80 16.52 -6.51
CA ILE A 211 6.83 16.73 -7.55
C ILE A 211 6.56 17.99 -8.39
N GLY A 212 7.63 18.52 -8.96
CA GLY A 212 7.60 19.51 -10.04
C GLY A 212 8.00 18.89 -11.37
N LEU A 213 7.95 19.70 -12.42
CA LEU A 213 8.31 19.30 -13.78
C LEU A 213 9.78 18.82 -13.88
N GLU A 214 10.68 19.44 -13.13
CA GLU A 214 12.08 19.07 -13.08
C GLU A 214 12.31 17.63 -12.64
N ASN A 215 11.43 17.06 -11.82
CA ASN A 215 11.54 15.68 -11.35
C ASN A 215 11.45 14.68 -12.50
N ILE A 216 10.65 14.97 -13.53
CA ILE A 216 10.49 14.10 -14.69
C ILE A 216 11.81 13.96 -15.45
N ASN A 217 12.54 15.08 -15.62
CA ASN A 217 13.89 15.07 -16.19
C ASN A 217 14.86 14.24 -15.35
N TYR A 218 14.87 14.43 -14.02
CA TYR A 218 15.77 13.69 -13.13
C TYR A 218 15.47 12.19 -13.13
N ILE A 219 14.19 11.80 -13.19
CA ILE A 219 13.77 10.40 -13.30
C ILE A 219 14.24 9.82 -14.65
N ALA A 220 14.01 10.54 -15.75
CA ALA A 220 14.45 10.10 -17.08
C ALA A 220 15.98 9.92 -17.14
N GLU A 221 16.75 10.86 -16.59
CA GLU A 221 18.21 10.77 -16.49
C GLU A 221 18.64 9.55 -15.66
N ALA A 222 18.00 9.31 -14.51
CA ALA A 222 18.29 8.15 -13.67
C ALA A 222 17.94 6.80 -14.30
N LEU A 223 17.04 6.79 -15.29
CA LEU A 223 16.69 5.64 -16.12
C LEU A 223 17.52 5.58 -17.41
N GLU A 224 18.57 6.40 -17.53
CA GLU A 224 19.49 6.45 -18.69
C GLU A 224 18.75 6.74 -20.01
N MET A 225 17.68 7.54 -19.97
CA MET A 225 16.99 8.03 -21.17
C MET A 225 17.83 9.13 -21.80
N LYS A 226 18.30 8.89 -23.03
CA LYS A 226 19.11 9.87 -23.78
C LYS A 226 18.20 10.86 -24.49
N ASP A 227 18.66 12.11 -24.57
CA ASP A 227 18.02 13.17 -25.34
C ASP A 227 16.57 13.50 -24.90
N VAL A 228 16.20 13.14 -23.67
CA VAL A 228 14.92 13.51 -23.07
C VAL A 228 15.09 14.76 -22.24
N HIS A 229 14.34 15.79 -22.60
CA HIS A 229 14.22 17.01 -21.81
C HIS A 229 12.78 17.52 -21.89
N CYS A 230 12.18 17.79 -20.74
CA CYS A 230 10.87 18.39 -20.64
C CYS A 230 10.94 19.73 -19.87
N ASP A 231 10.22 20.71 -20.38
CA ASP A 231 10.07 22.05 -19.83
C ASP A 231 8.61 22.53 -19.95
N GLU A 232 8.33 23.75 -19.52
CA GLU A 232 6.99 24.32 -19.52
C GLU A 232 6.40 24.54 -20.93
N ASN A 233 7.19 24.38 -21.98
CA ASN A 233 6.73 24.50 -23.38
C ASN A 233 6.56 23.12 -24.04
N THR A 234 6.90 22.04 -23.32
CA THR A 234 6.78 20.67 -23.84
C THR A 234 5.30 20.33 -24.05
N PRO A 235 4.87 19.99 -25.28
CA PRO A 235 3.49 19.63 -25.56
C PRO A 235 2.99 18.48 -24.67
N ALA A 236 1.71 18.54 -24.27
CA ALA A 236 1.10 17.52 -23.40
C ALA A 236 1.26 16.08 -23.93
N ILE A 237 1.15 15.88 -25.25
CA ILE A 237 1.37 14.57 -25.89
C ILE A 237 2.83 14.11 -25.76
N GLU A 238 3.79 15.01 -25.92
CA GLU A 238 5.21 14.68 -25.79
C GLU A 238 5.56 14.32 -24.34
N MET A 239 5.00 15.05 -23.37
CA MET A 239 5.10 14.71 -21.95
C MET A 239 4.53 13.31 -21.65
N ALA A 240 3.36 12.99 -22.21
CA ALA A 240 2.76 11.67 -22.07
C ALA A 240 3.67 10.56 -22.62
N ILE A 241 4.28 10.75 -23.79
CA ILE A 241 5.24 9.79 -24.39
C ILE A 241 6.46 9.60 -23.48
N ILE A 242 6.99 10.69 -22.91
CA ILE A 242 8.11 10.62 -21.96
C ILE A 242 7.73 9.79 -20.72
N ILE A 243 6.54 10.01 -20.16
CA ILE A 243 6.06 9.25 -18.99
C ILE A 243 5.84 7.76 -19.34
N GLU A 244 5.35 7.43 -20.53
CA GLU A 244 5.25 6.03 -21.00
C GLU A 244 6.63 5.35 -21.07
N GLU A 245 7.65 6.02 -21.61
CA GLU A 245 9.01 5.48 -21.68
C GLU A 245 9.64 5.33 -20.27
N ILE A 246 9.42 6.31 -19.37
CA ILE A 246 9.80 6.18 -17.95
C ILE A 246 9.19 4.91 -17.35
N ASN A 247 7.90 4.70 -17.58
CA ASN A 247 7.18 3.55 -17.03
C ASN A 247 7.57 2.22 -17.69
N ALA A 248 7.95 2.22 -18.97
CA ALA A 248 8.47 1.02 -19.63
C ALA A 248 9.79 0.58 -18.98
N ARG A 249 10.73 1.51 -18.77
CA ARG A 249 12.00 1.21 -18.08
C ARG A 249 11.80 0.87 -16.62
N PHE A 250 10.90 1.56 -15.92
CA PHE A 250 10.54 1.21 -14.55
C PHE A 250 9.93 -0.20 -14.46
N ALA A 251 9.10 -0.60 -15.43
CA ALA A 251 8.54 -1.94 -15.49
C ALA A 251 9.62 -3.03 -15.67
N ASP A 252 10.72 -2.74 -16.36
CA ASP A 252 11.87 -3.64 -16.40
C ASP A 252 12.52 -3.81 -15.02
N HIS A 253 12.66 -2.73 -14.24
CA HIS A 253 13.14 -2.83 -12.86
C HIS A 253 12.20 -3.64 -11.97
N VAL A 254 10.89 -3.43 -12.11
CA VAL A 254 9.85 -4.23 -11.44
C VAL A 254 10.02 -5.70 -11.83
N LYS A 255 10.06 -6.03 -13.11
CA LYS A 255 10.19 -7.41 -13.61
C LYS A 255 11.46 -8.08 -13.07
N ASN A 256 12.56 -7.34 -13.03
CA ASN A 256 13.88 -7.83 -12.62
C ASN A 256 14.13 -7.80 -11.10
N ASN A 257 13.15 -7.40 -10.27
CA ASN A 257 13.30 -7.27 -8.82
C ASN A 257 14.45 -6.31 -8.44
N THR A 258 14.49 -5.14 -9.07
CA THR A 258 15.52 -4.12 -8.84
C THR A 258 14.94 -2.72 -8.57
N VAL A 259 13.67 -2.63 -8.16
CA VAL A 259 13.04 -1.35 -7.82
C VAL A 259 13.79 -0.69 -6.66
N THR A 260 14.14 -1.46 -5.63
CA THR A 260 14.88 -0.92 -4.47
C THR A 260 16.23 -0.30 -4.83
N ALA A 261 16.88 -0.80 -5.88
CA ALA A 261 18.15 -0.27 -6.36
C ALA A 261 18.01 1.14 -6.97
N LEU A 262 16.83 1.48 -7.52
CA LEU A 262 16.55 2.81 -8.07
C LEU A 262 16.48 3.88 -6.97
N LEU A 263 15.92 3.54 -5.81
CA LEU A 263 15.73 4.49 -4.72
C LEU A 263 17.06 4.88 -4.06
N LYS A 264 18.06 3.97 -4.03
CA LYS A 264 19.38 4.22 -3.42
C LYS A 264 19.29 4.73 -1.96
N LEU A 265 18.33 4.21 -1.18
CA LEU A 265 18.06 4.65 0.20
C LEU A 265 19.21 4.39 1.18
N ASP A 266 20.22 3.62 0.82
CA ASP A 266 21.47 3.46 1.56
C ASP A 266 22.40 4.68 1.46
N LYS A 267 22.16 5.54 0.46
CA LYS A 267 22.95 6.75 0.18
C LYS A 267 22.21 8.04 0.51
N VAL A 268 20.91 7.96 0.74
CA VAL A 268 20.10 9.10 1.19
C VAL A 268 20.35 9.30 2.69
N ASP A 269 20.51 10.54 3.11
CA ASP A 269 20.65 10.85 4.52
C ASP A 269 19.39 10.45 5.30
N THR A 270 19.58 9.81 6.46
CA THR A 270 18.49 9.32 7.30
C THR A 270 17.61 10.46 7.82
N ASP A 271 18.17 11.62 8.11
CA ASP A 271 17.39 12.80 8.52
C ASP A 271 16.50 13.30 7.36
N ALA A 272 16.94 13.14 6.10
CA ALA A 272 16.11 13.50 4.93
C ALA A 272 14.93 12.54 4.75
N ILE A 273 15.17 11.23 4.93
CA ILE A 273 14.12 10.20 4.94
C ILE A 273 13.10 10.49 6.04
N ASN A 274 13.57 10.92 7.21
CA ASN A 274 12.72 11.32 8.34
C ASN A 274 12.10 12.73 8.18
N GLY A 275 12.17 13.34 6.99
CA GLY A 275 11.49 14.60 6.67
C GLY A 275 12.14 15.86 7.25
N LYS A 276 13.26 15.76 7.97
CA LYS A 276 13.95 16.92 8.60
C LYS A 276 14.41 17.93 7.55
N TYR A 277 14.81 17.47 6.37
CA TYR A 277 15.17 18.30 5.22
C TYR A 277 14.87 17.59 3.90
N PRO A 278 14.73 18.32 2.77
CA PRO A 278 14.37 17.70 1.50
C PRO A 278 15.46 16.74 1.01
N ILE A 279 15.04 15.64 0.39
CA ILE A 279 15.93 14.77 -0.38
C ILE A 279 16.42 15.53 -1.61
N ASP A 280 17.67 15.36 -2.02
CA ASP A 280 18.16 15.91 -3.28
C ASP A 280 17.49 15.19 -4.46
N ALA A 281 16.55 15.87 -5.12
CA ALA A 281 15.78 15.35 -6.24
C ALA A 281 16.65 14.93 -7.44
N LYS A 282 17.80 15.57 -7.65
CA LYS A 282 18.69 15.26 -8.77
C LYS A 282 19.57 14.06 -8.45
N ALA A 283 20.08 13.98 -7.22
CA ALA A 283 20.92 12.85 -6.80
C ALA A 283 20.10 11.56 -6.58
N PHE A 284 18.87 11.70 -6.06
CA PHE A 284 18.01 10.58 -5.66
C PHE A 284 16.56 10.74 -6.16
N PRO A 285 16.32 10.79 -7.49
CA PRO A 285 15.02 11.13 -8.05
C PRO A 285 13.89 10.20 -7.61
N PHE A 286 14.13 8.89 -7.54
CA PHE A 286 13.13 7.93 -7.09
C PHE A 286 12.89 7.98 -5.58
N ALA A 287 13.90 8.28 -4.75
CA ALA A 287 13.66 8.51 -3.33
C ALA A 287 12.84 9.79 -3.12
N HIS A 288 13.19 10.88 -3.82
CA HIS A 288 12.42 12.12 -3.78
C HIS A 288 10.98 11.93 -4.27
N LEU A 289 10.78 11.20 -5.37
CA LEU A 289 9.45 10.89 -5.94
C LEU A 289 8.51 10.27 -4.89
N VAL A 290 9.02 9.44 -3.99
CA VAL A 290 8.19 8.68 -3.05
C VAL A 290 8.20 9.23 -1.61
N TRP A 291 9.11 10.15 -1.28
CA TRP A 291 9.26 10.70 0.08
C TRP A 291 9.08 12.21 0.17
N ASN A 292 9.07 12.95 -0.95
CA ASN A 292 9.01 14.40 -0.86
C ASN A 292 7.66 14.91 -0.34
N ARG A 293 7.73 15.76 0.67
CA ARG A 293 6.60 16.49 1.29
C ARG A 293 6.76 18.01 1.21
N LYS A 294 7.61 18.49 0.30
CA LYS A 294 7.90 19.93 0.19
C LYS A 294 7.57 20.42 -1.20
N ALA A 295 6.48 21.17 -1.28
CA ALA A 295 6.02 21.86 -2.47
C ALA A 295 6.84 23.11 -2.85
N HIS A 296 7.56 23.69 -1.88
CA HIS A 296 8.24 24.96 -2.07
C HIS A 296 9.37 24.86 -3.10
N GLY A 297 9.33 25.72 -4.12
CA GLY A 297 10.36 25.80 -5.16
C GLY A 297 10.14 24.87 -6.36
N LEU A 298 9.12 24.01 -6.33
CA LEU A 298 8.79 23.12 -7.44
C LEU A 298 8.18 23.89 -8.62
N LYS A 299 8.56 23.53 -9.85
CA LYS A 299 7.96 24.14 -11.06
C LYS A 299 6.69 23.40 -11.47
N ARG A 300 5.53 24.04 -11.27
CA ARG A 300 4.20 23.48 -11.57
C ARG A 300 3.36 24.44 -12.40
N PRO A 301 3.61 24.56 -13.72
CA PRO A 301 2.98 25.58 -14.55
C PRO A 301 1.46 25.38 -14.66
N GLU A 302 0.69 26.48 -14.70
CA GLU A 302 -0.79 26.45 -14.59
C GLU A 302 -1.51 25.68 -15.70
N HIS A 303 -0.88 25.52 -16.87
CA HIS A 303 -1.45 24.77 -17.98
C HIS A 303 -1.31 23.25 -17.82
N MET A 304 -0.58 22.77 -16.81
CA MET A 304 -0.47 21.35 -16.43
C MET A 304 -1.08 21.15 -15.06
N ASN A 305 -1.81 20.04 -14.86
CA ASN A 305 -2.26 19.68 -13.52
C ASN A 305 -1.30 18.70 -12.85
N PHE A 306 -1.22 18.75 -11.53
CA PHE A 306 -0.47 17.83 -10.69
C PHE A 306 -1.40 17.23 -9.65
N ALA A 307 -1.47 15.91 -9.58
CA ALA A 307 -2.26 15.18 -8.59
C ALA A 307 -1.33 14.28 -7.78
N HIS A 308 -1.34 14.41 -6.46
CA HIS A 308 -0.44 13.66 -5.60
C HIS A 308 -1.08 13.28 -4.26
N GLY A 309 -0.37 12.46 -3.50
CA GLY A 309 -0.68 12.07 -2.12
C GLY A 309 0.37 12.57 -1.15
N HIS A 310 0.57 11.85 -0.05
CA HIS A 310 1.69 11.95 0.90
C HIS A 310 1.97 13.26 1.67
N ASP A 311 1.45 14.40 1.24
CA ASP A 311 1.63 15.69 1.93
C ASP A 311 0.33 16.48 2.04
N MET A 312 -0.28 16.44 3.22
CA MET A 312 -1.47 17.22 3.58
C MET A 312 -1.26 18.75 3.53
N ASN A 313 -0.03 19.25 3.51
CA ASN A 313 0.24 20.69 3.54
C ASN A 313 0.13 21.36 2.16
N ASP A 314 0.31 20.60 1.08
CA ASP A 314 0.21 21.12 -0.28
C ASP A 314 -1.26 21.15 -0.72
N LYS A 315 -1.98 22.19 -0.32
CA LYS A 315 -3.45 22.26 -0.48
C LYS A 315 -3.88 22.16 -1.94
N THR A 316 -5.03 21.52 -2.18
CA THR A 316 -5.72 21.55 -3.47
C THR A 316 -6.04 22.99 -3.88
N ILE A 317 -5.37 23.50 -4.91
CA ILE A 317 -5.56 24.86 -5.43
C ILE A 317 -5.19 24.91 -6.92
N ASN A 318 -6.02 25.59 -7.73
CA ASN A 318 -5.81 25.78 -9.17
C ASN A 318 -5.57 24.47 -9.94
N ASN A 319 -4.32 24.21 -10.29
CA ASN A 319 -3.84 23.06 -11.05
C ASN A 319 -3.24 21.96 -10.15
N ILE A 320 -3.33 22.09 -8.82
CA ILE A 320 -2.83 21.12 -7.85
C ILE A 320 -4.01 20.39 -7.19
N PHE A 321 -3.97 19.06 -7.22
CA PHE A 321 -4.95 18.17 -6.58
C PHE A 321 -4.26 17.32 -5.51
N ASN A 322 -4.50 17.64 -4.25
CA ASN A 322 -4.00 16.87 -3.14
C ASN A 322 -5.04 15.82 -2.72
N LEU A 323 -4.64 14.56 -2.82
CA LEU A 323 -5.46 13.40 -2.51
C LEU A 323 -5.08 12.78 -1.16
N ASP A 324 -4.10 13.33 -0.45
CA ASP A 324 -3.75 12.90 0.90
C ASP A 324 -4.87 13.22 1.90
N ASN A 325 -5.02 12.36 2.90
CA ASN A 325 -6.00 12.45 3.96
C ASN A 325 -5.65 11.46 5.08
N ILE A 326 -6.23 11.65 6.27
CA ILE A 326 -6.07 10.72 7.39
C ILE A 326 -7.06 9.53 7.36
N LEU A 327 -8.05 9.52 6.46
CA LEU A 327 -9.10 8.50 6.42
C LEU A 327 -8.46 7.12 6.16
N GLY A 328 -8.67 6.19 7.09
CA GLY A 328 -8.12 4.84 7.03
C GLY A 328 -6.69 4.69 7.56
N LYS A 329 -6.02 5.77 7.97
CA LYS A 329 -4.64 5.73 8.51
C LYS A 329 -4.51 4.94 9.82
N ALA A 330 -5.59 4.86 10.59
CA ALA A 330 -5.71 4.01 11.76
C ALA A 330 -7.20 3.65 11.99
N LEU A 331 -7.48 2.69 12.88
CA LEU A 331 -8.86 2.28 13.21
C LEU A 331 -9.72 3.43 13.76
N SER A 332 -9.10 4.40 14.43
CA SER A 332 -9.77 5.63 14.90
C SER A 332 -10.14 6.59 13.77
N TYR A 333 -9.48 6.49 12.62
CA TYR A 333 -9.70 7.34 11.44
C TYR A 333 -10.54 6.65 10.36
N HIS A 334 -11.41 5.71 10.73
CA HIS A 334 -12.39 5.14 9.79
C HIS A 334 -13.57 6.08 9.50
N THR A 335 -13.69 7.19 10.22
CA THR A 335 -14.59 8.28 9.90
C THR A 335 -13.77 9.52 9.61
N GLY A 336 -13.97 10.16 8.46
CA GLY A 336 -13.11 11.25 8.01
C GLY A 336 -13.48 11.76 6.63
N ILE A 337 -12.61 12.58 6.08
CA ILE A 337 -12.75 13.12 4.73
C ILE A 337 -12.27 12.09 3.73
N TYR A 338 -13.17 11.72 2.82
CA TYR A 338 -12.91 10.94 1.63
C TYR A 338 -12.71 11.90 0.48
N ASN A 339 -11.49 11.93 -0.06
CA ASN A 339 -11.13 12.70 -1.24
C ASN A 339 -10.66 11.79 -2.37
N ILE A 340 -11.18 12.04 -3.55
CA ILE A 340 -10.80 11.36 -4.80
C ILE A 340 -10.85 12.33 -5.96
N LEU A 341 -10.15 11.99 -7.03
CA LEU A 341 -10.21 12.71 -8.30
C LEU A 341 -10.85 11.82 -9.36
N CYS A 342 -12.01 12.26 -9.86
CA CYS A 342 -12.69 11.62 -10.98
C CYS A 342 -12.41 12.40 -12.27
N SER A 343 -12.18 11.70 -13.38
CA SER A 343 -12.06 12.32 -14.70
C SER A 343 -12.58 11.38 -15.79
N ASN A 344 -12.93 11.97 -16.95
CA ASN A 344 -13.25 11.23 -18.18
C ASN A 344 -12.14 11.42 -19.23
N GLU A 345 -10.93 11.72 -18.76
CA GLU A 345 -9.76 11.92 -19.61
C GLU A 345 -9.25 10.58 -20.14
N THR A 346 -8.33 10.62 -21.10
CA THR A 346 -7.80 9.40 -21.73
C THR A 346 -6.30 9.28 -21.55
N THR A 347 -5.77 8.05 -21.59
CA THR A 347 -4.34 7.79 -21.72
C THR A 347 -4.03 7.43 -23.18
N LEU A 348 -2.76 7.54 -23.61
CA LEU A 348 -2.39 7.10 -24.95
C LEU A 348 -2.62 5.59 -25.12
N ARG A 349 -2.36 4.80 -24.07
CA ARG A 349 -2.59 3.34 -24.08
C ARG A 349 -4.05 2.97 -24.31
N ALA A 350 -4.99 3.64 -23.62
CA ALA A 350 -6.41 3.37 -23.79
C ALA A 350 -6.89 3.61 -25.23
N GLN A 351 -6.24 4.52 -25.96
CA GLN A 351 -6.55 4.81 -27.36
C GLN A 351 -5.98 3.73 -28.29
N LEU A 352 -4.73 3.31 -28.09
CA LEU A 352 -4.13 2.22 -28.87
C LEU A 352 -4.94 0.92 -28.72
N GLU A 353 -5.36 0.61 -27.49
CA GLU A 353 -6.23 -0.54 -27.22
C GLU A 353 -7.62 -0.38 -27.84
N ALA A 354 -8.18 0.83 -27.92
CA ALA A 354 -9.46 1.09 -28.58
C ALA A 354 -9.38 0.97 -30.11
N GLU A 355 -8.25 1.37 -30.72
CA GLU A 355 -8.03 1.29 -32.16
C GLU A 355 -7.77 -0.16 -32.65
N GLU A 356 -7.16 -1.00 -31.82
CA GLU A 356 -6.99 -2.44 -32.12
C GLU A 356 -8.30 -3.23 -32.05
N VAL A 357 -9.34 -2.70 -31.39
CA VAL A 357 -10.67 -3.31 -31.25
C VAL A 357 -11.63 -2.78 -32.32
N ILE A 358 -11.18 -2.64 -33.57
CA ILE A 358 -12.09 -2.61 -34.74
C ILE A 358 -12.30 -4.08 -35.15
N PRO A 359 -13.41 -4.74 -34.74
CA PRO A 359 -13.70 -6.06 -35.26
C PRO A 359 -13.96 -5.91 -36.76
N GLY A 360 -13.09 -6.51 -37.58
CA GLY A 360 -13.45 -6.82 -38.96
C GLY A 360 -14.79 -7.57 -38.96
N PRO A 361 -15.63 -7.40 -40.00
CA PRO A 361 -16.99 -7.96 -40.01
C PRO A 361 -16.94 -9.44 -39.65
N ILE A 362 -17.46 -9.75 -38.47
CA ILE A 362 -17.60 -11.12 -37.98
C ILE A 362 -18.68 -11.74 -38.87
N VAL A 363 -18.25 -12.47 -39.90
CA VAL A 363 -19.13 -13.39 -40.64
C VAL A 363 -19.48 -14.49 -39.64
N GLN A 364 -20.66 -14.37 -39.03
CA GLN A 364 -21.16 -15.44 -38.18
C GLN A 364 -21.43 -16.67 -39.06
N PRO A 365 -20.91 -17.85 -38.72
CA PRO A 365 -21.37 -19.07 -39.35
C PRO A 365 -22.82 -19.29 -38.93
N GLU A 366 -23.73 -19.34 -39.92
CA GLU A 366 -25.13 -19.71 -39.72
C GLU A 366 -25.19 -21.12 -39.12
N ALA A 367 -25.34 -21.20 -37.80
CA ALA A 367 -25.69 -22.42 -37.12
C ALA A 367 -27.22 -22.47 -36.97
N GLU A 368 -27.83 -23.36 -37.74
CA GLU A 368 -29.26 -23.65 -37.70
C GLU A 368 -29.59 -24.35 -36.36
N VAL A 369 -30.21 -23.62 -35.43
CA VAL A 369 -30.64 -24.15 -34.13
C VAL A 369 -32.11 -24.52 -34.19
N VAL A 370 -32.41 -25.81 -34.14
CA VAL A 370 -33.76 -26.37 -33.96
C VAL A 370 -34.09 -26.39 -32.47
N ILE A 371 -35.11 -25.65 -32.04
CA ILE A 371 -35.60 -25.63 -30.65
C ILE A 371 -36.88 -26.47 -30.54
N PRO A 372 -36.98 -27.44 -29.59
CA PRO A 372 -38.25 -28.06 -29.25
C PRO A 372 -39.00 -27.23 -28.21
N THR A 373 -40.27 -26.96 -28.50
CA THR A 373 -41.21 -26.21 -27.65
C THR A 373 -41.68 -27.06 -26.46
N ALA A 374 -41.50 -26.56 -25.23
CA ALA A 374 -42.17 -27.08 -24.04
C ALA A 374 -42.88 -25.93 -23.32
N THR A 375 -44.17 -26.12 -23.07
CA THR A 375 -45.09 -25.20 -22.39
C THR A 375 -44.84 -25.18 -20.89
N LEU A 376 -44.68 -23.98 -20.32
CA LEU A 376 -44.58 -23.72 -18.88
C LEU A 376 -45.83 -22.96 -18.42
N GLU A 377 -46.50 -23.52 -17.41
CA GLU A 377 -47.68 -22.96 -16.74
C GLU A 377 -47.32 -21.85 -15.75
N ASP A 378 -48.16 -20.82 -15.74
CA ASP A 378 -48.12 -19.62 -14.91
C ASP A 378 -48.32 -19.89 -13.41
N LYS A 379 -47.39 -19.41 -12.58
CA LYS A 379 -47.69 -18.95 -11.21
C LYS A 379 -46.86 -17.70 -10.88
N GLN A 380 -47.52 -16.55 -10.89
CA GLN A 380 -46.96 -15.29 -10.37
C GLN A 380 -46.96 -15.27 -8.83
N PRO A 381 -45.87 -14.82 -8.18
CA PRO A 381 -45.91 -14.43 -6.77
C PRO A 381 -46.34 -12.96 -6.60
N MET A 382 -47.13 -12.70 -5.56
CA MET A 382 -47.65 -11.39 -5.18
C MET A 382 -46.54 -10.45 -4.69
N LEU A 383 -46.55 -9.21 -5.19
CA LEU A 383 -45.78 -8.08 -4.67
C LEU A 383 -46.39 -7.57 -3.37
N ASN A 384 -45.59 -7.50 -2.31
CA ASN A 384 -45.92 -6.75 -1.11
C ASN A 384 -45.47 -5.29 -1.25
N VAL A 385 -46.39 -4.39 -0.89
CA VAL A 385 -46.24 -2.93 -0.84
C VAL A 385 -45.25 -2.55 0.25
N ILE A 386 -44.25 -1.73 -0.08
CA ILE A 386 -43.33 -1.09 0.87
C ILE A 386 -43.86 0.31 1.15
N GLU A 387 -44.06 0.64 2.43
CA GLU A 387 -44.47 1.97 2.89
C GLU A 387 -43.31 2.98 2.82
N ASP A 388 -43.65 4.21 2.39
CA ASP A 388 -42.74 5.33 2.19
C ASP A 388 -42.02 5.77 3.47
N TYR A 389 -40.69 5.83 3.41
CA TYR A 389 -39.84 6.41 4.44
C TYR A 389 -39.50 7.87 4.12
N GLN A 390 -39.90 8.79 5.00
CA GLN A 390 -39.55 10.22 4.92
C GLN A 390 -38.33 10.52 5.82
N PRO A 391 -37.19 10.99 5.26
CA PRO A 391 -36.00 11.29 6.05
C PRO A 391 -36.14 12.60 6.86
N LYS A 392 -35.56 12.61 8.07
CA LYS A 392 -35.50 13.79 8.93
C LYS A 392 -34.45 14.81 8.43
N PRO A 393 -34.68 16.12 8.62
CA PRO A 393 -33.77 17.16 8.17
C PRO A 393 -32.46 17.18 8.97
N ILE A 394 -31.35 17.38 8.25
CA ILE A 394 -29.98 17.44 8.78
C ILE A 394 -29.72 18.83 9.39
N VAL A 395 -29.21 18.85 10.62
CA VAL A 395 -28.79 20.08 11.32
C VAL A 395 -27.41 20.50 10.82
N LYS A 396 -27.24 21.78 10.45
CA LYS A 396 -25.95 22.37 10.06
C LYS A 396 -24.98 22.36 11.24
N ILE A 397 -23.81 21.75 11.04
CA ILE A 397 -22.69 21.79 11.97
C ILE A 397 -21.84 23.03 11.66
N VAL A 398 -21.55 23.85 12.67
CA VAL A 398 -20.64 25.00 12.56
C VAL A 398 -19.21 24.52 12.77
N SER A 399 -18.30 24.88 11.85
CA SER A 399 -16.87 24.55 11.94
C SER A 399 -16.19 25.34 13.06
N PRO A 400 -15.35 24.70 13.90
CA PRO A 400 -14.56 25.42 14.88
C PRO A 400 -13.41 26.19 14.19
N SER A 401 -13.26 27.45 14.58
CA SER A 401 -12.13 28.31 14.27
C SER A 401 -11.02 28.06 15.30
N ASN A 402 -9.90 27.47 14.89
CA ASN A 402 -8.54 27.85 15.27
C ASN A 402 -7.55 26.87 14.63
N GLU A 403 -6.68 27.41 13.78
CA GLU A 403 -5.59 26.72 13.08
C GLU A 403 -4.31 26.78 13.93
N GLU A 404 -4.08 25.74 14.72
CA GLU A 404 -2.72 25.27 15.05
C GLU A 404 -2.62 23.85 14.47
N SER A 405 -1.50 23.50 13.83
CA SER A 405 -1.38 22.28 13.03
C SER A 405 -1.39 21.03 13.92
N PHE A 406 -2.60 20.47 14.07
CA PHE A 406 -2.95 19.24 14.76
C PHE A 406 -2.03 18.04 14.46
N ASP A 407 -1.33 18.06 13.32
CA ASP A 407 -0.49 16.96 12.84
C ASP A 407 0.86 16.83 13.59
N GLU A 408 1.50 17.93 14.02
CA GLU A 408 2.72 17.86 14.85
C GLU A 408 2.41 17.39 16.27
N GLU A 409 1.25 17.79 16.82
CA GLU A 409 0.80 17.33 18.13
C GLU A 409 0.41 15.84 18.08
N LEU A 410 -0.13 15.36 16.95
CA LEU A 410 -0.51 13.96 16.72
C LEU A 410 0.68 13.03 16.52
N GLU A 411 1.70 13.41 15.75
CA GLU A 411 2.93 12.60 15.65
C GLU A 411 3.60 12.49 17.04
N GLN A 412 3.55 13.55 17.84
CA GLN A 412 4.01 13.53 19.24
C GLN A 412 3.11 12.69 20.17
N GLU A 413 1.78 12.65 19.97
CA GLU A 413 0.89 11.78 20.77
C GLU A 413 1.11 10.29 20.48
N TRP A 414 1.39 9.93 19.22
CA TRP A 414 1.74 8.55 18.86
C TRP A 414 3.07 8.11 19.49
N GLU A 415 4.09 8.98 19.51
CA GLU A 415 5.34 8.72 20.24
C GLU A 415 5.11 8.55 21.76
N LYS A 416 4.10 9.23 22.33
CA LYS A 416 3.74 9.11 23.75
C LYS A 416 2.96 7.83 24.08
N ILE A 417 2.15 7.30 23.16
CA ILE A 417 1.39 6.05 23.38
C ILE A 417 2.31 4.82 23.41
N ASP A 418 3.47 4.87 22.74
CA ASP A 418 4.51 3.83 22.79
C ASP A 418 5.42 3.89 24.03
N ALA A 419 5.31 4.95 24.84
CA ALA A 419 5.89 4.94 26.18
C ALA A 419 5.00 4.11 27.11
N THR A 420 5.46 2.90 27.47
CA THR A 420 4.82 2.04 28.48
C THR A 420 4.38 2.86 29.69
N PRO A 421 3.18 2.61 30.26
CA PRO A 421 2.75 3.32 31.46
C PRO A 421 3.78 3.06 32.57
N GLU A 422 4.33 4.12 33.14
CA GLU A 422 5.03 4.03 34.42
C GLU A 422 4.11 3.29 35.38
N VAL A 423 4.59 2.17 35.90
CA VAL A 423 3.92 1.41 36.94
C VAL A 423 3.81 2.33 38.14
N ALA A 424 2.63 2.92 38.32
CA ALA A 424 2.30 3.72 39.48
C ALA A 424 2.50 2.86 40.74
N SER A 425 3.54 3.15 41.50
CA SER A 425 3.79 2.56 42.80
C SER A 425 2.62 2.89 43.73
N VAL A 426 2.01 1.85 44.29
CA VAL A 426 0.98 1.96 45.34
C VAL A 426 1.57 2.67 46.57
N PRO A 427 0.98 3.80 47.03
CA PRO A 427 1.44 4.43 48.26
C PRO A 427 0.83 3.71 49.46
N THR A 428 1.68 3.08 50.26
CA THR A 428 1.31 2.61 51.60
C THR A 428 1.18 3.81 52.53
N SER A 429 0.01 3.92 53.16
CA SER A 429 -0.37 4.94 54.14
C SER A 429 0.31 4.72 55.50
N THR A 430 0.89 5.80 56.02
CA THR A 430 1.02 6.23 57.44
C THR A 430 1.78 7.57 57.34
N GLY A 431 1.58 8.65 58.08
CA GLY A 431 0.84 9.03 59.27
C GLY A 431 1.22 10.50 59.54
N TRP A 432 0.48 11.16 60.41
CA TRP A 432 0.35 12.61 60.57
C TRP A 432 1.52 13.43 61.17
N MET A 433 1.48 14.73 60.79
CA MET A 433 1.75 16.00 61.51
C MET A 433 3.14 16.58 61.81
N SER A 434 3.16 17.93 61.61
CA SER A 434 3.92 19.03 62.25
C SER A 434 5.20 19.50 61.54
N SER A 435 5.59 20.78 61.49
CA SER A 435 5.03 22.11 61.80
C SER A 435 6.06 23.17 61.36
N LEU A 436 5.57 24.32 60.88
CA LEU A 436 6.08 25.71 60.96
C LEU A 436 7.57 26.07 61.18
N SER A 437 7.90 27.24 60.60
CA SER A 437 9.01 28.20 60.87
C SER A 437 10.22 28.09 59.92
N ASN A 438 10.92 29.15 59.49
CA ASN A 438 10.76 30.60 59.53
C ASN A 438 11.85 31.22 58.61
N TRP A 439 11.60 32.45 58.16
CA TRP A 439 12.57 33.55 57.98
C TRP A 439 13.51 33.70 56.75
N TRP A 440 13.16 34.75 55.97
CA TRP A 440 13.97 35.85 55.43
C TRP A 440 15.46 35.95 55.81
N TRP A 441 16.33 36.19 54.82
CA TRP A 441 17.02 37.46 54.50
C TRP A 441 17.73 37.30 53.14
N GLY A 442 17.57 38.26 52.22
CA GLY A 442 18.55 38.53 51.15
C GLY A 442 19.45 39.71 51.56
N PRO A 443 20.16 40.41 50.64
CA PRO A 443 20.80 39.99 49.39
C PRO A 443 22.28 40.47 49.32
N ALA A 444 23.07 40.05 48.32
CA ALA A 444 24.27 40.80 47.89
C ALA A 444 24.64 40.51 46.42
N LYS A 445 25.15 41.56 45.77
CA LYS A 445 25.33 41.79 44.33
C LYS A 445 26.65 41.27 43.73
N GLN A 446 26.60 41.06 42.40
CA GLN A 446 27.56 41.37 41.31
C GLN A 446 29.04 40.99 41.44
N GLU A 447 29.58 40.30 40.42
CA GLU A 447 30.45 40.92 39.37
C GLU A 447 30.80 39.94 38.23
N GLU A 448 31.18 40.51 37.08
CA GLU A 448 31.39 39.88 35.77
C GLU A 448 32.85 39.42 35.51
N ALA A 449 32.97 38.57 34.47
CA ALA A 449 33.98 38.58 33.39
C ALA A 449 35.24 37.66 33.44
N LYS A 450 35.16 36.66 32.54
CA LYS A 450 36.09 36.35 31.41
C LYS A 450 37.35 35.45 31.62
N PRO A 451 37.83 34.83 30.51
CA PRO A 451 38.30 33.43 30.44
C PRO A 451 39.83 33.31 30.30
N VAL A 452 40.36 32.07 30.18
CA VAL A 452 41.47 31.68 29.25
C VAL A 452 41.98 30.22 29.46
N ALA A 453 42.28 29.57 28.33
CA ALA A 453 43.27 28.51 28.01
C ALA A 453 43.22 27.06 28.57
N THR A 454 43.02 26.15 27.61
CA THR A 454 43.87 24.99 27.24
C THR A 454 44.99 24.54 28.20
N SER A 455 44.97 23.26 28.55
CA SER A 455 46.18 22.42 28.52
C SER A 455 45.86 20.94 28.33
N ALA A 456 46.71 20.29 27.53
CA ALA A 456 46.77 18.85 27.31
C ALA A 456 47.65 18.19 28.36
N ARG A 457 47.34 16.95 28.79
CA ARG A 457 48.31 15.85 28.98
C ARG A 457 47.69 14.53 29.48
N MET A 458 48.03 13.48 28.74
CA MET A 458 48.56 12.16 29.16
C MET A 458 47.81 11.32 30.22
N SER A 459 47.16 10.26 29.71
CA SER A 459 47.37 8.82 29.98
C SER A 459 48.02 8.36 31.30
N LEU A 460 47.31 7.46 32.02
CA LEU A 460 47.74 6.13 32.52
C LEU A 460 46.53 5.39 33.17
N PRO A 461 46.57 4.06 33.39
CA PRO A 461 45.42 3.16 33.24
C PRO A 461 44.64 2.90 34.53
N THR A 462 43.33 2.72 34.40
CA THR A 462 42.46 2.32 35.52
C THR A 462 42.05 0.85 35.38
N GLN A 463 42.22 0.14 36.49
CA GLN A 463 41.87 -1.26 36.71
C GLN A 463 40.38 -1.54 36.43
N ILE A 464 40.12 -2.67 35.76
CA ILE A 464 38.78 -3.23 35.54
C ILE A 464 38.29 -3.82 36.87
N LYS A 465 37.23 -3.23 37.43
CA LYS A 465 36.37 -3.88 38.43
C LYS A 465 35.22 -4.57 37.69
N SER A 466 35.04 -5.86 37.94
CA SER A 466 33.90 -6.65 37.49
C SER A 466 32.60 -6.12 38.12
N THR A 467 31.69 -5.62 37.29
CA THR A 467 30.30 -5.35 37.67
C THR A 467 29.46 -6.59 37.43
N GLU A 468 28.74 -7.03 38.46
CA GLU A 468 27.71 -8.07 38.38
C GLU A 468 26.65 -7.69 37.32
N GLU A 469 26.44 -8.58 36.35
CA GLU A 469 25.40 -8.44 35.34
C GLU A 469 24.02 -8.59 35.98
N LYS A 470 23.19 -7.55 35.87
CA LYS A 470 21.76 -7.66 36.11
C LYS A 470 21.13 -8.53 35.02
N PRO A 471 20.20 -9.44 35.35
CA PRO A 471 19.58 -10.32 34.37
C PRO A 471 18.81 -9.52 33.31
N SER A 472 18.86 -10.02 32.06
CA SER A 472 18.23 -9.38 30.91
C SER A 472 16.70 -9.24 31.10
N LYS A 473 16.11 -8.21 30.47
CA LYS A 473 14.65 -7.94 30.50
C LYS A 473 13.79 -9.17 30.11
N HIS A 474 14.32 -10.10 29.30
CA HIS A 474 13.61 -11.34 28.95
C HIS A 474 13.42 -12.29 30.13
N TYR A 475 14.35 -12.31 31.09
CA TYR A 475 14.25 -13.15 32.29
C TYR A 475 13.16 -12.67 33.27
N GLN A 476 12.92 -11.36 33.32
CA GLN A 476 11.90 -10.77 34.19
C GLN A 476 10.48 -11.01 33.64
N GLN A 477 10.34 -11.09 32.31
CA GLN A 477 9.05 -11.31 31.65
C GLN A 477 8.59 -12.78 31.71
N SER A 478 9.52 -13.73 31.70
CA SER A 478 9.22 -15.15 31.93
C SER A 478 8.79 -15.41 33.38
N GLN A 479 9.41 -14.74 34.36
CA GLN A 479 9.11 -14.93 35.77
C GLN A 479 7.71 -14.43 36.14
N SER A 480 7.27 -13.29 35.60
CA SER A 480 5.93 -12.76 35.89
C SER A 480 4.79 -13.64 35.34
N ILE A 481 5.02 -14.36 34.23
CA ILE A 481 4.06 -15.32 33.66
C ILE A 481 4.03 -16.61 34.49
N ILE A 482 5.19 -17.08 34.96
CA ILE A 482 5.30 -18.24 35.87
C ILE A 482 4.53 -17.96 37.17
N ASP A 483 4.72 -16.77 37.74
CA ASP A 483 4.10 -16.37 39.00
C ASP A 483 2.58 -16.13 38.86
N ALA A 484 2.12 -15.58 37.73
CA ALA A 484 0.70 -15.31 37.50
C ALA A 484 -0.16 -16.58 37.29
N TYR A 485 0.46 -17.69 36.85
CA TYR A 485 -0.24 -18.92 36.50
C TYR A 485 0.15 -20.14 37.37
N GLY A 486 1.01 -19.96 38.38
CA GLY A 486 1.41 -21.02 39.31
C GLY A 486 2.11 -22.21 38.64
N LEU A 487 2.80 -21.96 37.52
CA LEU A 487 3.47 -23.00 36.74
C LEU A 487 4.88 -23.27 37.29
N LYS A 488 5.39 -24.48 37.07
CA LYS A 488 6.79 -24.81 37.36
C LYS A 488 7.67 -24.46 36.16
N GLU A 489 8.89 -24.03 36.44
CA GLU A 489 9.88 -23.49 35.49
C GLU A 489 10.20 -24.45 34.32
N ASP A 490 9.94 -25.74 34.49
CA ASP A 490 10.17 -26.83 33.52
C ASP A 490 8.98 -27.14 32.59
N GLN A 491 7.86 -26.39 32.69
CA GLN A 491 6.62 -26.70 31.95
C GLN A 491 6.25 -25.75 30.82
N VAL A 492 7.03 -24.71 30.53
CA VAL A 492 6.64 -23.68 29.54
C VAL A 492 7.69 -23.56 28.44
N ALA A 493 7.35 -24.02 27.24
CA ALA A 493 8.00 -23.56 26.02
C ALA A 493 7.07 -22.52 25.39
N VAL A 494 7.52 -21.28 25.29
CA VAL A 494 6.84 -20.19 24.57
C VAL A 494 7.61 -19.90 23.29
N ASP A 495 6.89 -19.58 22.20
CA ASP A 495 7.54 -19.14 20.97
C ASP A 495 8.12 -17.71 21.12
N LYS A 496 8.79 -17.22 20.06
CA LYS A 496 9.35 -15.85 20.01
C LYS A 496 8.31 -14.73 20.21
N TYR A 497 7.01 -15.07 20.24
CA TYR A 497 5.89 -14.15 20.40
C TYR A 497 5.14 -14.34 21.74
N GLY A 498 5.66 -15.17 22.65
CA GLY A 498 5.06 -15.39 23.97
C GLY A 498 3.83 -16.30 23.94
N VAL A 499 3.62 -17.07 22.87
CA VAL A 499 2.50 -18.02 22.77
C VAL A 499 2.90 -19.36 23.39
N PRO A 500 2.12 -19.91 24.35
CA PRO A 500 2.41 -21.22 24.94
C PRO A 500 2.33 -22.33 23.87
N LEU A 501 3.43 -23.07 23.68
CA LEU A 501 3.45 -24.24 22.81
C LEU A 501 2.73 -25.40 23.51
N GLN A 502 1.55 -25.77 22.99
CA GLN A 502 0.92 -27.04 23.39
C GLN A 502 1.81 -28.20 22.93
N LYS A 503 2.25 -29.04 23.88
CA LYS A 503 2.83 -30.36 23.56
C LYS A 503 1.75 -31.21 22.89
N VAL A 504 1.82 -31.35 21.58
CA VAL A 504 1.06 -32.36 20.84
C VAL A 504 1.75 -33.70 21.06
N ASP A 505 1.07 -34.60 21.78
CA ASP A 505 1.49 -35.99 21.95
C ASP A 505 1.39 -36.70 20.59
N MET A 506 2.53 -36.98 19.95
CA MET A 506 2.62 -37.70 18.68
C MET A 506 2.66 -39.23 18.84
N SER A 507 2.12 -39.78 19.94
CA SER A 507 2.03 -41.24 20.11
C SER A 507 0.65 -41.79 19.72
N GLN A 508 0.22 -41.62 18.47
CA GLN A 508 -0.80 -42.51 17.88
C GLN A 508 -0.91 -42.41 16.35
N SER A 509 -0.73 -43.57 15.70
CA SER A 509 -1.26 -43.94 14.37
C SER A 509 -0.45 -43.60 13.11
N LEU A 510 0.64 -44.35 12.89
CA LEU A 510 1.14 -44.63 11.53
C LEU A 510 0.40 -45.86 10.96
N ARG A 511 -0.55 -45.64 10.06
CA ARG A 511 -1.00 -46.65 9.08
C ARG A 511 -0.63 -46.16 7.69
N ILE A 512 0.42 -46.76 7.15
CA ILE A 512 0.83 -46.61 5.76
C ILE A 512 -0.15 -47.42 4.90
N VAL A 513 -0.79 -46.77 3.94
CA VAL A 513 -1.55 -47.41 2.85
C VAL A 513 -0.73 -47.22 1.58
N PRO A 514 -0.42 -48.27 0.79
CA PRO A 514 0.38 -48.12 -0.41
C PRO A 514 -0.46 -47.51 -1.55
N SER A 515 0.11 -46.53 -2.24
CA SER A 515 -0.46 -45.91 -3.44
C SER A 515 -0.31 -46.83 -4.66
N SER A 516 -1.37 -46.91 -5.44
CA SER A 516 -1.43 -47.60 -6.73
C SER A 516 -0.66 -46.84 -7.80
N THR A 517 0.26 -47.56 -8.44
CA THR A 517 1.07 -47.14 -9.60
C THR A 517 0.19 -47.00 -10.85
N LEU A 518 0.21 -45.82 -11.48
CA LEU A 518 -0.28 -45.60 -12.84
C LEU A 518 0.89 -45.79 -13.81
N THR A 519 0.84 -46.85 -14.61
CA THR A 519 1.74 -47.10 -15.75
C THR A 519 1.25 -46.34 -16.97
N PHE A 520 2.11 -45.51 -17.56
CA PHE A 520 1.95 -45.00 -18.92
C PHE A 520 2.78 -45.86 -19.88
N ASP A 521 2.11 -46.47 -20.87
CA ASP A 521 2.74 -47.13 -22.00
C ASP A 521 3.33 -46.08 -22.96
N TYR A 522 4.64 -46.14 -23.19
CA TYR A 522 5.32 -45.39 -24.25
C TYR A 522 5.84 -46.38 -25.29
N GLN A 523 5.16 -46.44 -26.45
CA GLN A 523 5.61 -47.22 -27.60
C GLN A 523 6.83 -46.57 -28.25
N SER A 524 7.96 -47.28 -28.21
CA SER A 524 9.16 -46.95 -28.99
C SER A 524 8.98 -47.38 -30.45
N SER A 525 9.21 -46.46 -31.39
CA SER A 525 9.54 -46.82 -32.77
C SER A 525 11.02 -46.54 -33.02
N LYS A 526 11.75 -47.59 -33.39
CA LYS A 526 13.12 -47.54 -33.91
C LYS A 526 13.07 -47.09 -35.37
N SER A 527 13.97 -46.21 -35.77
CA SER A 527 14.61 -46.33 -37.07
C SER A 527 16.06 -45.84 -36.97
N VAL A 528 16.91 -46.54 -37.71
CA VAL A 528 18.36 -46.48 -37.76
C VAL A 528 18.73 -45.73 -39.02
N GLU A 529 19.64 -44.76 -38.96
CA GLU A 529 20.60 -44.55 -40.04
C GLU A 529 21.85 -43.78 -39.57
N LYS A 530 23.01 -44.30 -39.99
CA LYS A 530 24.35 -43.74 -39.80
C LYS A 530 24.66 -42.85 -40.99
N THR A 531 25.29 -41.68 -40.79
CA THR A 531 26.49 -41.24 -41.54
C THR A 531 27.14 -39.95 -40.99
N GLN A 532 28.47 -40.04 -40.92
CA GLN A 532 29.62 -39.11 -40.77
C GLN A 532 29.51 -37.56 -40.71
N PRO A 533 30.57 -36.89 -40.18
CA PRO A 533 30.56 -35.46 -39.82
C PRO A 533 31.09 -34.55 -40.93
N VAL A 534 30.52 -33.35 -41.08
CA VAL A 534 31.06 -32.28 -41.94
C VAL A 534 30.97 -30.93 -41.25
N GLU A 535 32.16 -30.32 -41.14
CA GLU A 535 32.53 -28.90 -41.10
C GLU A 535 31.59 -27.83 -40.54
N THR A 536 32.09 -27.20 -39.47
CA THR A 536 31.77 -25.85 -39.03
C THR A 536 32.10 -24.81 -40.11
N LYS A 537 31.09 -24.05 -40.54
CA LYS A 537 31.27 -22.71 -41.13
C LYS A 537 30.29 -21.70 -40.52
N THR A 538 30.88 -20.69 -39.92
CA THR A 538 30.28 -19.43 -39.47
C THR A 538 29.66 -18.68 -40.64
N VAL A 539 28.41 -18.24 -40.50
CA VAL A 539 27.81 -17.19 -41.35
C VAL A 539 27.04 -16.22 -40.46
N GLN A 540 27.48 -14.97 -40.49
CA GLN A 540 26.79 -13.81 -39.91
C GLN A 540 25.54 -13.49 -40.73
N TYR A 541 24.43 -13.19 -40.07
CA TYR A 541 23.31 -12.46 -40.67
C TYR A 541 23.03 -11.21 -39.85
N THR A 542 23.39 -10.06 -40.43
CA THR A 542 22.82 -8.75 -40.15
C THR A 542 21.56 -8.61 -41.02
N THR A 543 20.42 -8.35 -40.40
CA THR A 543 19.25 -7.85 -41.13
C THR A 543 18.59 -6.75 -40.30
N ALA A 544 18.72 -5.53 -40.81
CA ALA A 544 17.88 -4.40 -40.45
C ALA A 544 16.50 -4.59 -41.07
N LEU A 545 15.44 -4.31 -40.32
CA LEU A 545 14.11 -4.07 -40.88
C LEU A 545 13.70 -2.64 -40.52
N VAL A 546 13.70 -1.81 -41.55
CA VAL A 546 12.92 -0.58 -41.65
C VAL A 546 11.73 -0.96 -42.53
N CYS A 547 10.51 -0.74 -42.06
CA CYS A 547 9.34 -0.72 -42.93
C CYS A 547 8.42 0.45 -42.55
N LYS A 548 7.93 1.06 -43.64
CA LYS A 548 7.07 2.23 -43.77
C LYS A 548 5.70 2.05 -43.15
#